data_AF-A0A7Y3C0P2-F1
#
_entry.id   AF-A0A7Y3C0P2-F1
#
_cell.length_a   1.000
_cell.length_b   1.000
_cell.length_c   1.000
_cell.angle_alpha   90.00
_cell.angle_beta   90.00
_cell.angle_gamma   90.00
#
_symmetry.space_group_name_H-M   'P 1'
#
loop_
_entity.id
_entity.type
_entity.pdbx_description
1 polymer ?
#
loop_
_entity_poly.entity_id
_entity_poly.type
_entity_poly.pdbx_seq_one_letter_code
_entity_poly.pdbx_strand_id
1 'polypeptide(L)' 'MAKTTKKDTPAALKFTKVNALLGAAGIAVLTFGYWLLAQGSITAAPLLLVLGYVVLLPMAIIK' A
#
# COMPACT_ATOMS: atom_id res chain seq x y z
N MET A 1 21.25 -19.34 -34.75
CA MET A 1 21.02 -18.88 -33.37
C MET A 1 20.12 -17.66 -33.41
N ALA A 2 18.82 -17.79 -33.12
CA ALA A 2 17.89 -16.65 -33.09
C ALA A 2 17.60 -16.29 -31.63
N LYS A 3 18.01 -15.08 -31.21
CA LYS A 3 17.79 -14.55 -29.86
C LYS A 3 16.41 -13.89 -29.82
N THR A 4 15.41 -14.59 -29.30
CA THR A 4 14.07 -14.05 -29.07
C THR A 4 14.11 -12.97 -27.99
N THR A 5 13.92 -11.72 -28.41
CA THR A 5 13.73 -10.56 -27.54
C THR A 5 12.36 -10.64 -26.88
N LYS A 6 12.32 -10.94 -25.58
CA LYS A 6 11.10 -10.77 -24.77
C LYS A 6 10.77 -9.27 -24.75
N LYS A 7 9.63 -8.88 -25.32
CA LYS A 7 9.05 -7.55 -25.10
C LYS A 7 8.53 -7.50 -23.66
N ASP A 8 9.15 -6.69 -22.81
CA ASP A 8 8.64 -6.34 -21.50
C ASP A 8 7.29 -5.63 -21.69
N THR A 9 6.20 -6.39 -21.54
CA THR A 9 4.86 -5.83 -21.51
C THR A 9 4.75 -5.08 -20.18
N PRO A 10 4.49 -3.77 -20.16
CA PRO A 10 4.35 -3.04 -18.90
C PRO A 10 3.29 -3.73 -18.07
N ALA A 11 3.64 -4.09 -16.83
CA ALA A 11 2.74 -4.72 -15.89
C ALA A 11 1.58 -3.77 -15.63
N ALA A 12 0.49 -3.91 -16.41
CA ALA A 12 -0.71 -3.13 -16.22
C ALA A 12 -1.17 -3.39 -14.78
N LEU A 13 -1.22 -2.33 -13.97
CA LEU A 13 -1.68 -2.38 -12.59
C LEU A 13 -3.10 -2.96 -12.60
N LYS A 14 -3.22 -4.26 -12.28
CA LYS A 14 -4.50 -4.94 -12.20
C LYS A 14 -5.12 -4.56 -10.87
N PHE A 15 -5.81 -3.43 -10.86
CA PHE A 15 -6.64 -2.99 -9.73
C PHE A 15 -7.83 -3.94 -9.57
N THR A 16 -7.58 -5.09 -8.96
CA THR A 16 -8.62 -5.98 -8.46
C THR A 16 -9.38 -5.26 -7.34
N LYS A 17 -10.68 -5.51 -7.20
CA LYS A 17 -11.53 -4.92 -6.14
C LYS A 17 -10.90 -5.05 -4.74
N VAL A 18 -10.18 -6.16 -4.50
CA VAL A 18 -9.41 -6.41 -3.28
C VAL A 18 -8.27 -5.41 -3.09
N ASN A 19 -7.46 -5.15 -4.12
CA ASN A 19 -6.38 -4.16 -4.09
C ASN A 19 -6.91 -2.75 -3.84
N ALA A 20 -8.05 -2.40 -4.46
CA ALA A 20 -8.72 -1.12 -4.21
C ALA A 20 -9.19 -1.00 -2.75
N LEU A 21 -9.76 -2.07 -2.19
CA LEU A 21 -10.17 -2.12 -0.79
C LEU A 21 -8.97 -2.01 0.17
N LEU A 22 -7.88 -2.71 -0.11
CA LEU A 22 -6.61 -2.60 0.62
C LEU A 22 -6.05 -1.18 0.58
N GLY A 23 -6.10 -0.53 -0.58
CA GLY A 23 -5.65 0.84 -0.75
C GLY A 23 -6.50 1.81 0.08
N ALA A 24 -7.83 1.69 0.01
CA ALA A 24 -8.74 2.51 0.81
C ALA A 24 -8.53 2.29 2.32
N ALA A 25 -8.37 1.04 2.76
CA ALA A 25 -8.05 0.72 4.14
C ALA A 25 -6.70 1.31 4.57
N GLY A 26 -5.68 1.24 3.71
CA GLY A 26 -4.36 1.83 3.97
C GLY A 26 -4.43 3.34 4.18
N ILE A 27 -5.15 4.06 3.32
CA ILE A 27 -5.38 5.51 3.48
C ILE A 27 -6.10 5.80 4.79
N ALA A 28 -7.18 5.05 5.11
CA ALA A 28 -7.92 5.25 6.36
C ALA A 28 -7.03 5.04 7.60
N VAL A 29 -6.21 3.99 7.60
CA VAL A 29 -5.25 3.69 8.69
C VAL A 29 -4.22 4.80 8.83
N LEU A 30 -3.68 5.33 7.74
CA LEU A 30 -2.72 6.44 7.78
C LEU A 30 -3.37 7.71 8.35
N THR A 31 -4.58 8.06 7.90
CA THR A 31 -5.32 9.20 8.43
C THR A 31 -5.55 9.06 9.93
N PHE A 32 -5.95 7.88 10.39
CA PHE A 32 -6.15 7.61 11.82
C PHE A 32 -4.84 7.67 12.60
N GLY A 33 -3.76 7.11 12.06
CA GLY A 33 -2.43 7.18 12.66
C GLY A 33 -1.95 8.62 12.84
N TYR A 34 -2.08 9.47 11.82
CA TYR A 34 -1.72 10.89 11.93
C TYR A 34 -2.63 11.65 12.90
N TRP A 35 -3.92 11.30 12.97
CA TRP A 35 -4.81 11.91 13.95
C TRP A 35 -4.41 11.55 15.38
N LEU A 36 -4.09 10.27 15.64
CA LEU A 36 -3.58 9.81 16.93
C LEU A 36 -2.23 10.46 17.27
N LEU A 37 -1.37 10.67 16.26
CA LEU A 37 -0.09 11.35 16.43
C LEU A 37 -0.30 12.81 16.86
N ALA A 38 -1.29 13.49 16.27
CA ALA A 38 -1.66 14.84 16.66
C ALA A 38 -2.20 14.94 18.09
N GLN A 39 -2.75 13.84 18.64
CA GLN A 39 -3.16 13.74 20.05
C GLN A 39 -1.98 13.42 21.00
N GLY A 40 -0.77 13.20 20.48
CA GLY A 40 0.40 12.85 21.27
C GLY A 40 0.55 11.36 21.55
N SER A 41 -0.13 10.48 20.80
CA SER A 41 0.05 9.03 20.96
C SER A 41 1.40 8.58 20.40
N ILE A 42 2.34 8.23 21.28
CA ILE A 42 3.70 7.83 20.90
C ILE A 42 3.82 6.34 20.54
N THR A 43 2.82 5.52 20.88
CA THR A 43 2.88 4.05 20.66
C THR A 43 1.92 3.60 19.56
N ALA A 44 0.63 3.94 19.68
CA ALA A 44 -0.38 3.50 18.73
C ALA A 44 -0.27 4.22 17.38
N ALA A 45 0.11 5.50 17.36
CA ALA A 45 0.28 6.23 16.10
C ALA A 45 1.40 5.65 15.23
N PRO A 46 2.64 5.44 15.72
CA PRO A 46 3.68 4.84 14.89
C PRO A 46 3.33 3.43 14.42
N LEU A 47 2.67 2.62 15.25
CA LEU A 47 2.19 1.29 14.88
C LEU A 47 1.20 1.34 13.71
N LEU A 48 0.19 2.21 13.77
CA LEU A 48 -0.79 2.40 12.69
C LEU A 48 -0.11 2.90 11.42
N LEU A 49 0.78 3.88 11.53
CA LEU A 49 1.48 4.45 10.38
C LEU A 49 2.38 3.41 9.70
N VAL A 50 3.10 2.59 10.46
CA VAL A 50 3.91 1.48 9.93
C VAL A 50 3.03 0.43 9.27
N LEU A 51 1.91 0.04 9.89
CA LEU A 51 0.97 -0.91 9.31
C LEU A 51 0.41 -0.40 7.97
N GLY A 52 -0.07 0.85 7.94
CA GLY A 52 -0.61 1.49 6.74
C GLY A 52 0.43 1.59 5.62
N TYR A 53 1.62 2.06 5.96
CA TYR A 53 2.67 2.37 4.99
C TYR A 53 3.45 1.15 4.50
N VAL A 54 3.81 0.22 5.38
CA VAL A 54 4.70 -0.91 5.05
C VAL A 54 3.91 -2.15 4.64
N VAL A 55 2.65 -2.27 5.06
CA VAL A 55 1.86 -3.50 4.86
C VAL A 55 0.68 -3.25 3.91
N LEU A 56 -0.22 -2.32 4.25
CA LEU A 56 -1.45 -2.12 3.47
C LEU A 56 -1.17 -1.49 2.09
N LEU A 57 -0.38 -0.42 2.04
CA LEU A 57 -0.06 0.25 0.77
C LEU A 57 0.69 -0.69 -0.20
N PRO A 58 1.75 -1.42 0.21
CA PRO A 58 2.41 -2.37 -0.68
C PRO A 58 1.50 -3.49 -1.13
N MET A 59 0.65 -4.05 -0.27
CA MET A 59 -0.33 -5.07 -0.71
C MET A 59 -1.40 -4.52 -1.66
N ALA A 60 -1.74 -3.23 -1.57
CA ALA A 60 -2.67 -2.59 -2.50
C ALA A 60 -2.04 -2.39 -3.89
N ILE A 61 -0.76 -2.01 -3.93
CA ILE A 61 -0.04 -1.65 -5.16
C ILE A 61 0.55 -2.90 -5.84
N ILE A 62 1.14 -3.80 -5.06
CA ILE A 62 1.87 -4.96 -5.56
C ILE A 62 0.86 -6.08 -5.82
N LYS A 63 0.77 -6.46 -7.10
CA LYS A 63 0.02 -7.60 -7.60
C LYS A 63 0.95 -8.69 -8.07
#